data_AF-I3ZT21-F1
#
_entry.id   AF-I3ZT21-F1
#
_cell.length_a   1.000
_cell.length_b   1.000
_cell.length_c   1.000
_cell.angle_alpha   90.00
_cell.angle_beta   90.00
_cell.angle_gamma   90.00
#
_symmetry.space_group_name_H-M   'P 1'
#
loop_
_entity.id
_entity.type
_entity.pdbx_description
1 polymer ?
#
loop_
_entity_poly.entity_id
_entity_poly.type
_entity_poly.pdbx_seq_one_letter_code
_entity_poly.pdbx_strand_id
1 'polypeptide(L)'
;MDDILVPKERTDAVVFIGVDDSGGVEFVKVYAVDEEKARAALEEFFSARGLFPADYRLVSRGLEDVSGKGAITTRSEAELSASLARLGLKLLSNGVLDVGGLDRVYQFTLVSEELYLKLRRKEEAEKAKKRGLALTIRAAIELGFHTLIVNLRGINLEPLLPEGAKLLREPSPGEVLREMGRGEFQVVVETVWPDKYYTVPFGARIKIPPMSRQEFARELENLVGVPVDEGILDDYPEWLFNYRNLEMIVQIFEKLRKRGMEKEKALETAIFVNLGFVPSEFEGLDDGIRPSKP
;
A
#
# COMPACT_ATOMS: atom_id res chain seq x y z
N MET A 1 34.52 -2.17 -14.70
CA MET A 1 33.14 -2.63 -14.96
C MET A 1 32.25 -1.47 -14.60
N ASP A 2 31.46 -1.02 -15.56
CA ASP A 2 30.62 0.17 -15.42
C ASP A 2 29.47 -0.12 -14.46
N ASP A 3 29.29 0.74 -13.46
CA ASP A 3 28.28 0.57 -12.42
C ASP A 3 26.86 0.40 -13.01
N ILE A 4 26.30 -0.81 -12.90
CA ILE A 4 24.94 -1.16 -13.32
C ILE A 4 23.86 -0.32 -12.62
N LEU A 5 24.18 0.36 -11.51
CA LEU A 5 23.25 1.20 -10.78
C LEU A 5 23.22 2.65 -11.27
N VAL A 6 24.23 3.09 -12.02
CA VAL A 6 24.33 4.48 -12.49
C VAL A 6 23.42 4.70 -13.70
N PRO A 7 22.46 5.65 -13.63
CA PRO A 7 21.64 6.03 -14.77
C PRO A 7 22.47 6.60 -15.92
N LYS A 8 22.43 5.94 -17.09
CA LYS A 8 23.10 6.42 -18.30
C LYS A 8 22.46 5.87 -19.58
N GLU A 9 22.89 6.38 -20.72
CA GLU A 9 22.61 5.74 -22.01
C GLU A 9 23.40 4.44 -22.12
N ARG A 10 22.74 3.38 -22.59
CA ARG A 10 23.25 2.02 -22.68
C ARG A 10 22.87 1.46 -24.04
N THR A 11 23.71 0.60 -24.58
CA THR A 11 23.51 -0.05 -25.89
C THR A 11 23.41 -1.56 -25.77
N ASP A 12 23.67 -2.11 -24.58
CA ASP A 12 23.73 -3.54 -24.29
C ASP A 12 22.51 -4.01 -23.51
N ALA A 13 22.23 -3.39 -22.36
CA ALA A 13 21.11 -3.74 -21.50
C ALA A 13 20.64 -2.57 -20.64
N VAL A 14 19.37 -2.58 -20.24
CA VAL A 14 18.78 -1.67 -19.24
C VAL A 14 17.94 -2.48 -18.25
N VAL A 15 17.99 -2.07 -16.99
CA VAL A 15 17.25 -2.67 -15.88
C VAL A 15 16.21 -1.67 -15.39
N PHE A 16 14.96 -2.10 -15.41
CA PHE A 16 13.82 -1.45 -14.80
C PHE A 16 13.47 -2.13 -13.49
N ILE A 17 13.10 -1.34 -12.49
CA ILE A 17 12.64 -1.85 -11.20
C ILE A 17 11.35 -1.21 -10.76
N GLY A 18 10.49 -1.97 -10.11
CA GLY A 18 9.35 -1.45 -9.36
C GLY A 18 9.70 -1.47 -7.88
N VAL A 19 9.72 -0.30 -7.25
CA VAL A 19 10.02 -0.16 -5.81
C VAL A 19 8.76 0.20 -5.03
N ASP A 20 8.60 -0.35 -3.84
CA ASP A 20 7.57 0.07 -2.90
C ASP A 20 7.96 1.35 -2.15
N ASP A 21 7.07 1.85 -1.28
CA ASP A 21 7.29 3.05 -0.49
C ASP A 21 8.42 2.91 0.55
N SER A 22 8.81 1.67 0.89
CA SER A 22 9.94 1.38 1.78
C SER A 22 11.28 1.33 1.03
N GLY A 23 11.24 1.41 -0.30
CA GLY A 23 12.41 1.25 -1.18
C GLY A 23 12.76 -0.21 -1.50
N GLY A 24 11.90 -1.16 -1.11
CA GLY A 24 12.02 -2.57 -1.45
C GLY A 24 11.80 -2.80 -2.94
N VAL A 25 12.64 -3.64 -3.56
CA VAL A 25 12.55 -3.96 -5.00
C VAL A 25 11.61 -5.15 -5.19
N GLU A 26 10.38 -4.89 -5.63
CA GLU A 26 9.34 -5.91 -5.78
C GLU A 26 9.23 -6.45 -7.21
N PHE A 27 9.77 -5.72 -8.18
CA PHE A 27 9.71 -6.03 -9.60
C PHE A 27 11.03 -5.70 -10.27
N VAL A 28 11.51 -6.56 -11.17
CA VAL A 28 12.70 -6.33 -12.00
C VAL A 28 12.38 -6.73 -13.44
N LYS A 29 12.58 -5.81 -14.39
CA LYS A 29 12.52 -6.12 -15.82
C LYS A 29 13.84 -5.72 -16.48
N VAL A 30 14.48 -6.65 -17.17
CA VAL A 30 15.69 -6.40 -17.94
C VAL A 30 15.34 -6.44 -19.41
N TYR A 31 15.79 -5.44 -20.16
CA TYR A 31 15.84 -5.49 -21.62
C TYR A 31 17.29 -5.52 -22.05
N ALA A 32 17.63 -6.35 -23.03
CA ALA A 32 18.97 -6.40 -23.59
C ALA A 32 18.95 -6.81 -25.06
N VAL A 33 20.05 -6.56 -25.76
CA VAL A 33 20.21 -6.94 -27.18
C VAL A 33 20.17 -8.45 -27.41
N ASP A 34 20.52 -9.24 -26.41
CA ASP A 34 20.45 -10.71 -26.43
C ASP A 34 20.29 -11.30 -25.00
N GLU A 35 20.10 -12.62 -24.92
CA GLU A 35 19.91 -13.33 -23.64
C GLU A 35 21.14 -13.28 -22.74
N GLU A 36 22.35 -13.33 -23.30
CA GLU A 36 23.59 -13.34 -22.54
C GLU A 36 23.79 -12.00 -21.82
N LYS A 37 23.57 -10.89 -22.54
CA LYS A 37 23.57 -9.53 -21.99
C LYS A 37 22.48 -9.33 -20.96
N ALA A 38 21.28 -9.87 -21.19
CA ALA A 38 20.20 -9.81 -20.22
C ALA A 38 20.58 -10.52 -18.91
N ARG A 39 21.21 -11.70 -18.99
CA ARG A 39 21.63 -12.46 -17.81
C ARG A 39 22.76 -11.76 -17.06
N ALA A 40 23.77 -11.28 -17.78
CA ALA A 40 24.88 -10.54 -17.18
C ALA A 40 24.40 -9.29 -16.43
N ALA A 41 23.52 -8.50 -17.05
CA ALA A 41 22.95 -7.30 -16.43
C ALA A 41 22.09 -7.64 -15.19
N LEU A 42 21.34 -8.74 -15.24
CA LEU A 42 20.55 -9.20 -14.10
C LEU A 42 21.43 -9.62 -12.92
N GLU A 43 22.47 -10.44 -13.16
CA GLU A 43 23.41 -10.90 -12.13
C GLU A 43 24.16 -9.72 -11.50
N GLU A 44 24.65 -8.79 -12.32
CA GLU A 44 25.33 -7.58 -11.85
C GLU A 44 24.40 -6.72 -11.00
N PHE A 45 23.15 -6.53 -11.43
CA PHE A 45 22.16 -5.75 -10.69
C PHE A 45 21.84 -6.35 -9.32
N PHE A 46 21.59 -7.67 -9.26
CA PHE A 46 21.30 -8.37 -8.02
C PHE A 46 22.47 -8.29 -7.04
N SER A 47 23.70 -8.49 -7.54
CA SER A 47 24.90 -8.35 -6.72
C SER A 47 25.07 -6.93 -6.18
N ALA A 48 24.90 -5.91 -7.03
CA ALA A 48 25.07 -4.51 -6.66
C ALA A 48 24.01 -4.01 -5.65
N ARG A 49 22.78 -4.53 -5.73
CA ARG A 49 21.70 -4.20 -4.78
C ARG A 49 21.67 -5.08 -3.53
N GLY A 50 22.50 -6.12 -3.46
CA GLY A 50 22.44 -7.10 -2.37
C GLY A 50 21.13 -7.89 -2.36
N LEU A 51 20.54 -8.12 -3.53
CA LEU A 51 19.31 -8.92 -3.69
C LEU A 51 19.66 -10.39 -3.90
N PHE A 52 18.88 -11.29 -3.31
CA PHE A 52 19.07 -12.72 -3.49
C PHE A 52 18.16 -13.24 -4.61
N PRO A 53 18.69 -13.88 -5.67
CA PRO A 53 17.87 -14.41 -6.77
C PRO A 53 16.76 -15.38 -6.34
N ALA A 54 16.95 -16.09 -5.22
CA ALA A 54 15.97 -17.04 -4.69
C ALA A 54 14.68 -16.38 -4.18
N ASP A 55 14.72 -15.08 -3.86
CA ASP A 55 13.55 -14.32 -3.38
C ASP A 55 12.67 -13.83 -4.54
N TYR A 56 13.07 -14.12 -5.78
CA TYR A 56 12.41 -13.65 -6.99
C TYR A 56 11.99 -14.80 -7.89
N ARG A 57 10.82 -14.63 -8.49
CA ARG A 57 10.24 -15.57 -9.44
C ARG A 57 10.30 -15.00 -10.85
N LEU A 58 10.90 -15.76 -11.76
CA LEU A 58 10.85 -15.45 -13.19
C LEU A 58 9.41 -15.66 -13.71
N VAL A 59 8.77 -14.58 -14.14
CA VAL A 59 7.38 -14.59 -14.63
C VAL A 59 7.27 -14.40 -16.13
N SER A 60 8.28 -13.82 -16.77
CA SER A 60 8.34 -13.71 -18.23
C SER A 60 9.78 -13.73 -18.72
N ARG A 61 9.99 -14.34 -19.89
CA ARG A 61 11.25 -14.28 -20.65
C ARG A 61 10.99 -14.43 -22.14
N GLY A 62 11.87 -13.87 -22.97
CA GLY A 62 11.86 -14.10 -24.41
C GLY A 62 12.13 -12.82 -25.20
N LEU A 63 11.83 -12.86 -26.50
CA LEU A 63 11.97 -11.71 -27.37
C LEU A 63 10.74 -10.81 -27.28
N GLU A 64 10.97 -9.51 -27.18
CA GLU A 64 9.96 -8.46 -27.21
C GLU A 64 10.15 -7.60 -28.45
N ASP A 65 9.05 -7.27 -29.12
CA ASP A 65 9.05 -6.43 -30.31
C ASP A 65 9.26 -4.97 -29.92
N VAL A 66 10.28 -4.36 -30.51
CA VAL A 66 10.64 -2.94 -30.32
C VAL A 66 10.67 -2.19 -31.65
N SER A 67 10.10 -2.77 -32.71
CA SER A 67 10.02 -2.17 -34.03
C SER A 67 9.41 -0.77 -33.96
N GLY A 68 10.11 0.21 -34.51
CA GLY A 68 9.69 1.62 -34.49
C GLY A 68 9.95 2.36 -33.18
N LYS A 69 10.50 1.71 -32.14
CA LYS A 69 11.03 2.40 -30.96
C LYS A 69 12.47 2.85 -31.24
N GLY A 70 12.79 4.09 -30.90
CA GLY A 70 14.17 4.59 -30.95
C GLY A 70 14.98 4.21 -29.71
N ALA A 71 14.33 4.16 -28.55
CA ALA A 71 14.95 3.78 -27.29
C ALA A 71 13.90 3.21 -26.30
N ILE A 72 14.34 2.39 -25.35
CA ILE A 72 13.54 1.92 -24.23
C ILE A 72 13.88 2.76 -22.99
N THR A 73 12.86 3.42 -22.45
CA THR A 73 12.92 4.35 -21.32
C THR A 73 11.72 4.15 -20.40
N THR A 74 11.74 4.73 -19.20
CA THR A 74 10.54 4.75 -18.34
C THR A 74 9.35 5.44 -19.00
N ARG A 75 9.60 6.39 -19.93
CA ARG A 75 8.55 7.07 -20.69
C ARG A 75 7.97 6.20 -21.79
N SER A 76 8.79 5.43 -22.51
CA SER A 76 8.28 4.48 -23.52
C SER A 76 7.53 3.31 -22.86
N GLU A 77 7.84 3.03 -21.60
CA GLU A 77 7.21 1.99 -20.77
C GLU A 77 6.06 2.56 -19.90
N ALA A 78 5.27 3.49 -20.45
CA ALA A 78 4.18 4.14 -19.74
C ALA A 78 3.11 3.14 -19.23
N GLU A 79 2.79 2.11 -20.00
CA GLU A 79 1.83 1.07 -19.60
C GLU A 79 2.34 0.23 -18.42
N LEU A 80 3.64 -0.10 -18.43
CA LEU A 80 4.28 -0.79 -17.32
C LEU A 80 4.28 0.10 -16.07
N SER A 81 4.64 1.38 -16.22
CA SER A 81 4.61 2.37 -15.13
C SER A 81 3.22 2.47 -14.52
N ALA A 82 2.18 2.59 -15.34
CA ALA A 82 0.79 2.68 -14.87
C ALA A 82 0.33 1.39 -14.16
N SER A 83 0.77 0.23 -14.67
CA SER A 83 0.42 -1.07 -14.07
C SER A 83 1.08 -1.26 -12.70
N LEU A 84 2.34 -0.87 -12.55
CA LEU A 84 3.07 -0.90 -11.29
C LEU A 84 2.51 0.11 -10.28
N ALA A 85 2.14 1.32 -10.73
CA ALA A 85 1.52 2.32 -9.87
C ALA A 85 0.23 1.82 -9.20
N ARG A 86 -0.60 1.05 -9.92
CA ARG A 86 -1.82 0.41 -9.35
C ARG A 86 -1.51 -0.65 -8.28
N LEU A 87 -0.28 -1.11 -8.19
CA LEU A 87 0.20 -2.04 -7.18
C LEU A 87 0.90 -1.33 -6.01
N GLY A 88 0.98 0.00 -6.05
CA GLY A 88 1.75 0.81 -5.09
C GLY A 88 3.25 0.81 -5.38
N LEU A 89 3.66 0.54 -6.62
CA LEU A 89 5.06 0.45 -7.01
C LEU A 89 5.46 1.59 -7.94
N LYS A 90 6.61 2.20 -7.67
CA LYS A 90 7.23 3.23 -8.52
C LYS A 90 8.21 2.59 -9.49
N LEU A 91 8.00 2.82 -10.80
CA LEU A 91 8.92 2.38 -11.83
C LEU A 91 10.16 3.27 -11.87
N LEU A 92 11.35 2.67 -11.75
CA LEU A 92 12.65 3.29 -11.93
C LEU A 92 13.46 2.53 -12.97
N SER A 93 14.52 3.14 -13.47
CA SER A 93 15.45 2.51 -14.42
C SER A 93 16.88 2.95 -14.17
N ASN A 94 17.83 2.07 -14.49
CA ASN A 94 19.27 2.38 -14.49
C ASN A 94 19.75 3.04 -15.80
N GLY A 95 18.84 3.50 -16.66
CA GLY A 95 19.24 4.18 -17.88
C GLY A 95 18.21 4.21 -19.00
N VAL A 96 18.75 4.42 -20.19
CA VAL A 96 18.03 4.36 -21.46
C VAL A 96 18.72 3.34 -22.32
N LEU A 97 17.98 2.35 -22.85
CA LEU A 97 18.53 1.45 -23.86
C LEU A 97 18.27 2.04 -25.23
N ASP A 98 19.33 2.47 -25.91
CA ASP A 98 19.25 2.77 -27.34
C ASP A 98 19.11 1.45 -28.10
N VAL A 99 18.03 1.33 -28.86
CA VAL A 99 17.76 0.12 -29.64
C VAL A 99 18.22 0.25 -31.09
N GLY A 100 18.69 1.42 -31.54
CA GLY A 100 19.49 1.56 -32.77
C GLY A 100 18.90 0.95 -34.05
N GLY A 101 17.56 0.81 -34.15
CA GLY A 101 16.91 0.15 -35.28
C GLY A 101 16.76 -1.38 -35.18
N LEU A 102 16.97 -1.96 -34.00
CA LEU A 102 16.60 -3.35 -33.71
C LEU A 102 15.08 -3.51 -33.76
N ASP A 103 14.62 -4.60 -34.35
CA ASP A 103 13.20 -4.98 -34.34
C ASP A 103 12.80 -5.70 -33.05
N ARG A 104 13.78 -6.36 -32.40
CA ARG A 104 13.55 -7.18 -31.21
C ARG A 104 14.67 -7.05 -30.20
N VAL A 105 14.30 -7.11 -28.93
CA VAL A 105 15.21 -7.22 -27.79
C VAL A 105 14.84 -8.45 -26.97
N TYR A 106 15.79 -8.98 -26.22
CA TYR A 106 15.51 -10.01 -25.23
C TYR A 106 15.09 -9.37 -23.91
N GLN A 107 14.16 -10.01 -23.19
CA GLN A 107 13.73 -9.55 -21.87
C GLN A 107 13.66 -10.65 -20.82
N PHE A 108 13.88 -10.25 -19.59
CA PHE A 108 13.51 -11.00 -18.37
C PHE A 108 12.59 -10.15 -17.52
N THR A 109 11.57 -10.76 -16.94
CA THR A 109 10.74 -10.13 -15.92
C THR A 109 10.68 -11.03 -14.69
N LEU A 110 11.08 -10.47 -13.56
CA LEU A 110 11.07 -11.10 -12.24
C LEU A 110 10.20 -10.29 -11.29
N VAL A 111 9.56 -10.99 -10.36
CA VAL A 111 8.79 -10.39 -9.25
C VAL A 111 9.24 -11.02 -7.96
N SER A 112 9.22 -10.27 -6.86
CA SER A 112 9.45 -10.85 -5.53
C SER A 112 8.40 -11.94 -5.24
N GLU A 113 8.75 -12.93 -4.41
CA GLU A 113 7.80 -13.94 -3.94
C GLU A 113 6.62 -13.28 -3.18
N GLU A 114 6.85 -12.19 -2.47
CA GLU A 114 5.80 -11.42 -1.79
C GLU A 114 4.79 -10.83 -2.77
N LEU A 115 5.26 -10.09 -3.78
CA LEU A 115 4.40 -9.51 -4.81
C LEU A 115 3.67 -10.60 -5.60
N TYR A 116 4.35 -11.69 -5.91
CA TYR A 116 3.74 -12.84 -6.60
C TYR A 116 2.57 -13.42 -5.81
N LEU A 117 2.75 -13.67 -4.51
CA LEU A 117 1.69 -14.17 -3.64
C LEU A 117 0.53 -13.17 -3.51
N LYS A 118 0.82 -11.88 -3.42
CA LYS A 118 -0.20 -10.81 -3.39
C LYS A 118 -1.04 -10.80 -4.66
N LEU A 119 -0.41 -10.86 -5.83
CA LEU A 119 -1.07 -10.90 -7.13
C LEU A 119 -1.93 -12.16 -7.30
N ARG A 120 -1.39 -13.32 -6.93
CA ARG A 120 -2.10 -14.59 -7.01
C ARG A 120 -3.36 -14.62 -6.13
N ARG A 121 -3.26 -14.13 -4.89
CA ARG A 121 -4.43 -14.04 -3.98
C ARG A 121 -5.51 -13.13 -4.55
N LYS A 122 -5.13 -12.01 -5.17
CA LYS A 122 -6.07 -11.08 -5.83
C LYS A 122 -6.77 -11.76 -7.00
N GLU A 123 -6.03 -12.49 -7.82
CA GLU A 123 -6.60 -13.23 -8.95
C GLU A 123 -7.55 -14.35 -8.49
N GLU A 124 -7.18 -15.10 -7.46
CA GLU A 124 -8.02 -16.15 -6.86
C GLU A 124 -9.30 -15.55 -6.26
N ALA A 125 -9.22 -14.40 -5.58
CA ALA A 125 -10.39 -13.69 -5.05
C ALA A 125 -11.33 -13.22 -6.17
N GLU A 126 -10.80 -12.66 -7.26
CA GLU A 126 -11.60 -12.26 -8.43
C GLU A 126 -12.24 -13.47 -9.11
N LYS A 127 -11.52 -14.60 -9.21
CA LYS A 127 -12.09 -15.87 -9.72
C LYS A 127 -13.21 -16.38 -8.80
N ALA A 128 -13.02 -16.34 -7.48
CA ALA A 128 -14.05 -16.73 -6.52
C ALA A 128 -15.31 -15.84 -6.65
N LYS A 129 -15.11 -14.52 -6.79
CA LYS A 129 -16.21 -13.56 -7.03
C LYS A 129 -16.96 -13.86 -8.32
N LYS A 130 -16.26 -14.12 -9.43
CA LYS A 130 -16.86 -14.54 -10.72
C LYS A 130 -17.62 -15.86 -10.62
N ARG A 131 -17.22 -16.75 -9.72
CA ARG A 131 -17.91 -18.02 -9.43
C ARG A 131 -19.07 -17.87 -8.44
N GLY A 132 -19.39 -16.65 -8.00
CA GLY A 132 -20.47 -16.40 -7.03
C GLY A 132 -20.12 -16.80 -5.60
N LEU A 133 -18.85 -17.05 -5.27
CA LEU A 133 -18.39 -17.46 -3.94
C LEU A 133 -18.10 -16.27 -3.01
N ALA A 134 -18.50 -15.05 -3.39
CA ALA A 134 -18.28 -13.86 -2.57
C ALA A 134 -19.29 -13.83 -1.41
N LEU A 135 -18.80 -13.97 -0.18
CA LEU A 135 -19.60 -13.78 1.04
C LEU A 135 -19.49 -12.32 1.51
N THR A 136 -20.61 -11.78 2.01
CA THR A 136 -20.60 -10.50 2.73
C THR A 136 -19.98 -10.68 4.12
N ILE A 137 -19.52 -9.60 4.73
CA ILE A 137 -19.01 -9.61 6.12
C ILE A 137 -20.07 -10.22 7.06
N ARG A 138 -21.32 -9.76 6.95
CA ARG A 138 -22.46 -10.28 7.70
C ARG A 138 -22.62 -11.79 7.49
N ALA A 139 -22.67 -12.26 6.25
CA ALA A 139 -22.83 -13.68 5.97
C ALA A 139 -21.67 -14.54 6.51
N ALA A 140 -20.44 -14.01 6.53
CA ALA A 140 -19.29 -14.69 7.12
C ALA A 140 -19.38 -14.78 8.65
N ILE A 141 -19.87 -13.73 9.32
CA ILE A 141 -20.11 -13.75 10.78
C ILE A 141 -21.27 -14.70 11.10
N GLU A 142 -22.33 -14.72 10.29
CA GLU A 142 -23.51 -15.59 10.47
C GLU A 142 -23.22 -17.09 10.37
N LEU A 143 -22.01 -17.50 9.94
CA LEU A 143 -21.55 -18.89 10.03
C LEU A 143 -21.40 -19.40 11.47
N GLY A 144 -21.44 -18.51 12.48
CA GLY A 144 -21.45 -18.87 13.90
C GLY A 144 -20.07 -19.18 14.49
N PHE A 145 -19.00 -19.08 13.71
CA PHE A 145 -17.64 -19.26 14.22
C PHE A 145 -17.16 -18.08 15.06
N HIS A 146 -16.34 -18.31 16.07
CA HIS A 146 -15.57 -17.21 16.66
C HIS A 146 -14.74 -16.53 15.57
N THR A 147 -14.87 -15.21 15.44
CA THR A 147 -14.39 -14.46 14.29
C THR A 147 -13.42 -13.37 14.72
N LEU A 148 -12.29 -13.28 14.03
CA LEU A 148 -11.37 -12.14 14.11
C LEU A 148 -11.64 -11.20 12.94
N ILE A 149 -11.97 -9.95 13.25
CA ILE A 149 -12.20 -8.89 12.27
C ILE A 149 -11.09 -7.84 12.39
N VAL A 150 -10.27 -7.74 11.35
CA VAL A 150 -9.28 -6.68 11.21
C VAL A 150 -9.97 -5.46 10.59
N ASN A 151 -10.40 -4.51 11.41
CA ASN A 151 -11.23 -3.37 11.00
C ASN A 151 -10.39 -2.12 10.75
N LEU A 152 -9.60 -2.11 9.66
CA LEU A 152 -8.78 -0.95 9.31
C LEU A 152 -9.63 0.24 8.81
N ARG A 153 -10.87 -0.02 8.39
CA ARG A 153 -11.81 1.03 7.94
C ARG A 153 -12.47 1.78 9.09
N GLY A 154 -12.52 1.19 10.28
CA GLY A 154 -13.17 1.76 11.45
C GLY A 154 -14.70 1.81 11.34
N ILE A 155 -15.33 0.89 10.59
CA ILE A 155 -16.80 0.84 10.50
C ILE A 155 -17.43 0.34 11.79
N ASN A 156 -18.68 0.75 12.05
CA ASN A 156 -19.50 0.21 13.13
C ASN A 156 -19.87 -1.26 12.82
N LEU A 157 -19.42 -2.20 13.67
CA LEU A 157 -19.66 -3.63 13.47
C LEU A 157 -20.93 -4.11 14.17
N GLU A 158 -21.45 -3.37 15.15
CA GLU A 158 -22.62 -3.74 15.95
C GLU A 158 -23.84 -4.09 15.07
N PRO A 159 -24.19 -3.33 14.01
CA PRO A 159 -25.28 -3.66 13.12
C PRO A 159 -25.08 -4.91 12.26
N LEU A 160 -23.86 -5.47 12.25
CA LEU A 160 -23.50 -6.65 11.44
C LEU A 160 -23.47 -7.93 12.26
N LEU A 161 -23.57 -7.82 13.60
CA LEU A 161 -23.50 -8.98 14.48
C LEU A 161 -24.84 -9.73 14.48
N PRO A 162 -24.80 -11.08 14.50
CA PRO A 162 -26.00 -11.87 14.76
C PRO A 162 -26.43 -11.69 16.22
N GLU A 163 -27.70 -11.99 16.49
CA GLU A 163 -28.26 -11.93 17.83
C GLU A 163 -27.50 -12.86 18.78
N GLY A 164 -27.16 -12.34 19.97
CA GLY A 164 -26.42 -13.10 20.99
C GLY A 164 -24.90 -13.17 20.79
N ALA A 165 -24.34 -12.67 19.67
CA ALA A 165 -22.89 -12.57 19.52
C ALA A 165 -22.30 -11.47 20.43
N LYS A 166 -21.10 -11.73 20.96
CA LYS A 166 -20.35 -10.78 21.79
C LYS A 166 -19.22 -10.15 20.99
N LEU A 167 -19.30 -8.83 20.82
CA LEU A 167 -18.20 -8.03 20.26
C LEU A 167 -17.19 -7.65 21.35
N LEU A 168 -15.92 -7.91 21.10
CA LEU A 168 -14.80 -7.47 21.92
C LEU A 168 -13.89 -6.56 21.07
N ARG A 169 -13.61 -5.35 21.54
CA ARG A 169 -12.75 -4.37 20.85
C ARG A 169 -11.36 -4.34 21.48
N GLU A 170 -10.34 -4.66 20.70
CA GLU A 170 -8.94 -4.74 21.13
C GLU A 170 -8.67 -5.56 22.41
N PRO A 171 -9.39 -6.67 22.69
CA PRO A 171 -9.23 -7.44 23.92
C PRO A 171 -7.84 -8.04 24.04
N SER A 172 -7.42 -8.44 25.24
CA SER A 172 -6.22 -9.26 25.37
C SER A 172 -6.45 -10.69 24.83
N PRO A 173 -5.44 -11.43 24.35
CA PRO A 173 -5.65 -12.80 23.87
C PRO A 173 -6.23 -13.73 24.96
N GLY A 174 -5.81 -13.54 26.22
CA GLY A 174 -6.33 -14.29 27.37
C GLY A 174 -7.80 -14.01 27.67
N GLU A 175 -8.25 -12.76 27.47
CA GLU A 175 -9.67 -12.41 27.56
C GLU A 175 -10.48 -13.11 26.47
N VAL A 176 -9.99 -13.10 25.23
CA VAL A 176 -10.66 -13.78 24.11
C VAL A 176 -10.82 -15.27 24.38
N LEU A 177 -9.75 -15.95 24.80
CA LEU A 177 -9.78 -17.38 25.12
C LEU A 177 -10.75 -17.70 26.26
N ARG A 178 -10.82 -16.83 27.28
CA ARG A 178 -11.76 -16.98 28.40
C ARG A 178 -13.21 -16.89 27.93
N GLU A 179 -13.52 -15.90 27.09
CA GLU A 179 -14.87 -15.70 26.57
C GLU A 179 -15.27 -16.81 25.59
N MET A 180 -14.35 -17.27 24.73
CA MET A 180 -14.58 -18.44 23.87
C MET A 180 -14.82 -19.72 24.70
N GLY A 181 -14.04 -19.92 25.76
CA GLY A 181 -14.12 -21.11 26.61
C GLY A 181 -15.43 -21.27 27.38
N ARG A 182 -16.24 -20.20 27.53
CA ARG A 182 -17.57 -20.30 28.12
C ARG A 182 -18.55 -21.06 27.22
N GLY A 183 -18.37 -21.00 25.91
CA GLY A 183 -19.25 -21.65 24.93
C GLY A 183 -20.69 -21.12 24.89
N GLU A 184 -20.95 -19.96 25.51
CA GLU A 184 -22.29 -19.38 25.64
C GLU A 184 -22.73 -18.58 24.40
N PHE A 185 -21.76 -18.03 23.67
CA PHE A 185 -22.00 -17.14 22.53
C PHE A 185 -20.85 -17.19 21.53
N GLN A 186 -21.16 -16.76 20.31
CA GLN A 186 -20.13 -16.42 19.32
C GLN A 186 -19.31 -15.22 19.82
N VAL A 187 -18.00 -15.31 19.71
CA VAL A 187 -17.07 -14.22 20.06
C VAL A 187 -16.56 -13.59 18.78
N VAL A 188 -16.82 -12.30 18.62
CA VAL A 188 -16.32 -11.49 17.50
C VAL A 188 -15.31 -10.51 18.06
N VAL A 189 -14.08 -10.57 17.57
CA VAL A 189 -13.00 -9.68 17.99
C VAL A 189 -12.74 -8.65 16.91
N GLU A 190 -12.85 -7.38 17.25
CA GLU A 190 -12.43 -6.25 16.41
C GLU A 190 -11.02 -5.83 16.81
N THR A 191 -10.11 -5.75 15.84
CA THR A 191 -8.75 -5.25 16.06
C THR A 191 -8.16 -4.53 14.84
N VAL A 192 -7.14 -3.70 15.06
CA VAL A 192 -6.21 -3.22 14.01
C VAL A 192 -4.84 -3.92 14.08
N TRP A 193 -4.58 -4.75 15.10
CA TRP A 193 -3.32 -5.46 15.33
C TRP A 193 -3.51 -6.99 15.33
N PRO A 194 -3.67 -7.62 14.15
CA PRO A 194 -4.01 -9.06 14.06
C PRO A 194 -2.95 -9.99 14.65
N ASP A 195 -1.67 -9.61 14.62
CA ASP A 195 -0.56 -10.48 15.03
C ASP A 195 -0.62 -10.86 16.52
N LYS A 196 -1.22 -9.98 17.35
CA LYS A 196 -1.51 -10.23 18.77
C LYS A 196 -2.32 -11.51 19.00
N TYR A 197 -3.06 -11.97 18.00
CA TYR A 197 -3.97 -13.09 18.11
C TYR A 197 -3.55 -14.32 17.31
N TYR A 198 -2.29 -14.41 16.88
CA TYR A 198 -1.79 -15.54 16.09
C TYR A 198 -2.07 -16.92 16.74
N THR A 199 -2.02 -16.98 18.07
CA THR A 199 -2.24 -18.21 18.87
C THR A 199 -3.71 -18.49 19.20
N VAL A 200 -4.64 -17.61 18.82
CA VAL A 200 -6.07 -17.76 19.12
C VAL A 200 -6.78 -18.50 17.97
N PRO A 201 -7.53 -19.58 18.23
CA PRO A 201 -8.11 -20.45 17.21
C PRO A 201 -9.44 -19.92 16.66
N PHE A 202 -9.41 -18.78 15.97
CA PHE A 202 -10.60 -18.27 15.26
C PHE A 202 -10.98 -19.17 14.09
N GLY A 203 -12.28 -19.47 13.95
CA GLY A 203 -12.82 -20.23 12.82
C GLY A 203 -13.03 -19.38 11.57
N ALA A 204 -13.16 -18.06 11.73
CA ALA A 204 -13.22 -17.10 10.62
C ALA A 204 -12.28 -15.91 10.87
N ARG A 205 -11.66 -15.43 9.80
CA ARG A 205 -10.81 -14.23 9.79
C ARG A 205 -11.25 -13.32 8.65
N ILE A 206 -11.65 -12.10 8.99
CA ILE A 206 -12.17 -11.10 8.06
C ILE A 206 -11.25 -9.89 8.11
N LYS A 207 -10.84 -9.38 6.95
CA LYS A 207 -10.08 -8.12 6.84
C LYS A 207 -10.92 -7.09 6.11
N ILE A 208 -11.15 -5.96 6.78
CA ILE A 208 -11.83 -4.79 6.22
C ILE A 208 -10.73 -3.76 5.92
N PRO A 209 -10.41 -3.49 4.65
CA PRO A 209 -9.34 -2.56 4.29
C PRO A 209 -9.69 -1.11 4.67
N PRO A 210 -8.70 -0.23 4.84
CA PRO A 210 -8.96 1.20 4.96
C PRO A 210 -9.67 1.75 3.71
N MET A 211 -10.17 2.97 3.79
CA MET A 211 -10.67 3.70 2.63
C MET A 211 -9.53 4.02 1.67
N SER A 212 -9.85 4.13 0.38
CA SER A 212 -8.94 4.77 -0.57
C SER A 212 -8.88 6.28 -0.28
N ARG A 213 -7.79 6.94 -0.71
CA ARG A 213 -7.66 8.41 -0.63
C ARG A 213 -8.87 9.14 -1.22
N GLN A 214 -9.34 8.70 -2.38
CA GLN A 214 -10.51 9.24 -3.08
C GLN A 214 -11.82 9.05 -2.32
N GLU A 215 -11.98 7.92 -1.64
CA GLU A 215 -13.14 7.70 -0.75
C GLU A 215 -13.04 8.61 0.46
N PHE A 216 -11.87 8.68 1.10
CA PHE A 216 -11.65 9.49 2.30
C PHE A 216 -11.88 10.98 2.04
N ALA A 217 -11.30 11.55 0.97
CA ALA A 217 -11.48 12.95 0.59
C ALA A 217 -12.96 13.30 0.37
N ARG A 218 -13.68 12.43 -0.34
CA ARG A 218 -15.10 12.61 -0.63
C ARG A 218 -15.98 12.53 0.62
N GLU A 219 -15.72 11.56 1.50
CA GLU A 219 -16.45 11.46 2.78
C GLU A 219 -16.16 12.67 3.66
N LEU A 220 -14.91 13.14 3.70
CA LEU A 220 -14.55 14.35 4.44
C LEU A 220 -15.27 15.58 3.88
N GLU A 221 -15.27 15.76 2.56
CA GLU A 221 -16.00 16.84 1.88
C GLU A 221 -17.49 16.80 2.22
N ASN A 222 -18.11 15.62 2.17
CA ASN A 222 -19.52 15.46 2.52
C ASN A 222 -19.83 15.87 3.97
N LEU A 223 -18.90 15.60 4.90
CA LEU A 223 -19.07 15.90 6.31
C LEU A 223 -18.85 17.37 6.65
N VAL A 224 -17.88 18.03 6.01
CA VAL A 224 -17.49 19.42 6.32
C VAL A 224 -18.10 20.45 5.36
N GLY A 225 -18.57 20.01 4.19
CA GLY A 225 -19.14 20.86 3.14
C GLY A 225 -18.12 21.78 2.46
N VAL A 226 -16.86 21.34 2.37
CA VAL A 226 -15.75 22.04 1.71
C VAL A 226 -15.06 21.06 0.76
N PRO A 227 -14.80 21.43 -0.50
CA PRO A 227 -14.06 20.57 -1.42
C PRO A 227 -12.68 20.19 -0.87
N VAL A 228 -12.34 18.91 -0.95
CA VAL A 228 -11.05 18.38 -0.48
C VAL A 228 -10.18 18.04 -1.69
N ASP A 229 -9.07 18.76 -1.86
CA ASP A 229 -8.04 18.38 -2.83
C ASP A 229 -7.33 17.10 -2.34
N GLU A 230 -7.24 16.06 -3.17
CA GLU A 230 -6.53 14.83 -2.83
C GLU A 230 -5.04 15.07 -2.54
N GLY A 231 -4.44 16.12 -3.12
CA GLY A 231 -3.03 16.47 -2.91
C GLY A 231 -2.70 16.83 -1.45
N ILE A 232 -3.66 17.34 -0.68
CA ILE A 232 -3.44 17.62 0.75
C ILE A 232 -3.28 16.34 1.58
N LEU A 233 -3.65 15.19 1.01
CA LEU A 233 -3.56 13.87 1.64
C LEU A 233 -2.35 13.07 1.15
N ASP A 234 -1.44 13.67 0.38
CA ASP A 234 -0.27 12.95 -0.16
C ASP A 234 0.63 12.41 0.96
N ASP A 235 0.84 13.21 2.00
CA ASP A 235 1.62 12.83 3.19
C ASP A 235 0.79 12.07 4.23
N TYR A 236 -0.49 11.79 3.95
CA TYR A 236 -1.39 11.16 4.90
C TYR A 236 -1.26 9.62 4.84
N PRO A 237 -0.79 8.95 5.91
CA PRO A 237 -0.57 7.51 5.91
C PRO A 237 -1.82 6.69 5.57
N GLU A 238 -1.67 5.63 4.75
CA GLU A 238 -2.81 4.82 4.29
C GLU A 238 -3.64 4.21 5.44
N TRP A 239 -2.97 3.79 6.52
CA TRP A 239 -3.62 3.18 7.68
C TRP A 239 -4.50 4.18 8.46
N LEU A 240 -4.31 5.50 8.23
CA LEU A 240 -5.15 6.54 8.80
C LEU A 240 -6.40 6.84 7.94
N PHE A 241 -6.53 6.30 6.72
CA PHE A 241 -7.75 6.49 5.91
C PHE A 241 -8.93 5.65 6.43
N ASN A 242 -9.52 6.07 7.55
CA ASN A 242 -10.58 5.35 8.25
C ASN A 242 -11.61 6.31 8.88
N TYR A 243 -12.80 5.80 9.21
CA TYR A 243 -13.88 6.62 9.75
C TYR A 243 -13.54 7.26 11.09
N ARG A 244 -12.72 6.61 11.92
CA ARG A 244 -12.29 7.16 13.22
C ARG A 244 -11.49 8.46 13.02
N ASN A 245 -10.62 8.50 12.02
CA ASN A 245 -9.87 9.72 11.70
C ASN A 245 -10.72 10.78 11.01
N LEU A 246 -11.67 10.41 10.15
CA LEU A 246 -12.65 11.37 9.62
C LEU A 246 -13.36 12.09 10.76
N GLU A 247 -13.87 11.35 11.75
CA GLU A 247 -14.53 11.92 12.92
C GLU A 247 -13.61 12.86 13.71
N MET A 248 -12.33 12.49 13.90
CA MET A 248 -11.36 13.37 14.56
C MET A 248 -11.10 14.66 13.78
N ILE A 249 -10.90 14.58 12.46
CA ILE A 249 -10.68 15.76 11.61
C ILE A 249 -11.91 16.68 11.66
N VAL A 250 -13.12 16.12 11.54
CA VAL A 250 -14.37 16.91 11.64
C VAL A 250 -14.48 17.59 13.01
N GLN A 251 -14.15 16.90 14.10
CA GLN A 251 -14.16 17.52 15.43
C GLN A 251 -13.14 18.65 15.57
N ILE A 252 -11.95 18.52 14.99
CA ILE A 252 -10.92 19.57 15.00
C ILE A 252 -11.39 20.75 14.14
N PHE A 253 -11.88 20.49 12.94
CA PHE A 253 -12.45 21.47 12.03
C PHE A 253 -13.53 22.32 12.71
N GLU A 254 -14.51 21.70 13.35
CA GLU A 254 -15.59 22.39 14.06
C GLU A 254 -15.08 23.26 15.21
N LYS A 255 -14.04 22.82 15.93
CA LYS A 255 -13.39 23.62 16.98
C LYS A 255 -12.67 24.84 16.40
N LEU A 256 -12.01 24.71 15.24
CA LEU A 256 -11.34 25.82 14.55
C LEU A 256 -12.35 26.81 13.99
N ARG A 257 -13.45 26.34 13.41
CA ARG A 257 -14.58 27.17 12.95
C ARG A 257 -15.16 28.01 14.08
N LYS A 258 -15.37 27.42 15.26
CA LYS A 258 -15.84 28.15 16.46
C LYS A 258 -14.86 29.23 16.95
N ARG A 259 -13.58 29.13 16.60
CA ARG A 259 -12.55 30.15 16.88
C ARG A 259 -12.46 31.22 15.79
N GLY A 260 -13.36 31.21 14.81
CA GLY A 260 -13.43 32.20 13.74
C GLY A 260 -12.52 31.92 12.55
N MET A 261 -11.94 30.72 12.46
CA MET A 261 -11.12 30.34 11.30
C MET A 261 -12.00 30.16 10.05
N GLU A 262 -11.49 30.67 8.93
CA GLU A 262 -12.02 30.48 7.58
C GLU A 262 -12.14 28.97 7.26
N LYS A 263 -13.17 28.54 6.51
CA LYS A 263 -13.52 27.12 6.30
C LYS A 263 -12.39 26.33 5.66
N GLU A 264 -11.88 26.77 4.53
CA GLU A 264 -10.83 26.09 3.78
C GLU A 264 -9.57 26.00 4.65
N LYS A 265 -9.18 27.11 5.30
CA LYS A 265 -8.04 27.13 6.23
C LYS A 265 -8.24 26.23 7.46
N ALA A 266 -9.46 26.14 7.98
CA ALA A 266 -9.79 25.28 9.12
C ALA A 266 -9.69 23.80 8.75
N LEU A 267 -10.10 23.43 7.54
CA LEU A 267 -10.00 22.05 7.07
C LEU A 267 -8.54 21.65 6.88
N GLU A 268 -7.77 22.47 6.18
CA GLU A 268 -6.33 22.25 5.99
C GLU A 268 -5.61 22.11 7.34
N THR A 269 -5.85 23.06 8.25
CA THR A 269 -5.28 23.00 9.61
C THR A 269 -5.73 21.76 10.37
N ALA A 270 -6.99 21.33 10.23
CA ALA A 270 -7.49 20.14 10.92
C ALA A 270 -6.81 18.85 10.45
N ILE A 271 -6.54 18.73 9.15
CA ILE A 271 -5.80 17.60 8.56
C ILE A 271 -4.37 17.58 9.11
N PHE A 272 -3.67 18.72 9.09
CA PHE A 272 -2.31 18.82 9.62
C PHE A 272 -2.24 18.50 11.13
N VAL A 273 -3.14 19.07 11.92
CA VAL A 273 -3.21 18.80 13.37
C VAL A 273 -3.47 17.32 13.64
N ASN A 274 -4.31 16.66 12.85
CA ASN A 274 -4.57 15.24 13.01
C ASN A 274 -3.36 14.37 12.65
N LEU A 275 -2.52 14.81 11.70
CA LEU A 275 -1.22 14.20 11.41
C LEU A 275 -0.16 14.48 12.49
N GLY A 276 -0.45 15.31 13.49
CA GLY A 276 0.48 15.71 14.53
C GLY A 276 1.30 16.96 14.20
N PHE A 277 0.97 17.68 13.13
CA PHE A 277 1.58 18.96 12.79
C PHE A 277 0.78 20.12 13.39
N VAL A 278 1.38 20.91 14.27
CA VAL A 278 0.79 22.14 14.78
C VAL A 278 1.46 23.32 14.07
N PRO A 279 0.77 24.03 13.15
CA PRO A 279 1.39 25.06 12.32
C PRO A 279 2.10 26.18 13.10
N SER A 280 1.68 26.48 14.34
CA SER A 280 2.29 27.52 15.19
C SER A 280 3.64 27.14 15.81
N GLU A 281 4.04 25.86 15.81
CA GLU A 281 5.35 25.44 16.35
C GLU A 281 6.51 25.67 15.37
N PHE A 282 6.22 26.03 14.11
CA PHE A 282 7.25 26.40 13.12
C PHE A 282 7.59 27.91 13.09
N GLU A 283 6.75 28.78 13.67
CA GLU A 283 7.04 30.22 13.78
C GLU A 283 7.92 30.57 15.01
N GLY A 284 8.48 29.59 15.72
CA GLY A 284 9.23 29.82 16.98
C GLY A 284 10.43 28.92 17.26
N LEU A 285 10.85 28.06 16.31
CA LEU A 285 12.05 27.21 16.48
C LEU A 285 13.36 27.87 16.00
N ASP A 286 13.31 29.13 15.57
CA ASP A 286 14.51 29.92 15.21
C ASP A 286 14.95 30.91 16.32
N ASP A 287 14.37 30.81 17.53
CA ASP A 287 14.84 31.57 18.69
C ASP A 287 15.76 30.73 19.58
N GLY A 288 17.02 30.63 19.15
CA GLY A 288 18.11 30.86 20.09
C GLY A 288 18.64 29.69 20.91
N ILE A 289 18.50 28.43 20.49
CA ILE A 289 19.38 27.36 21.03
C ILE A 289 20.73 27.42 20.32
N ARG A 290 21.55 28.41 20.67
CA ARG A 290 22.99 28.31 20.49
C ARG A 290 23.49 27.25 21.47
N PRO A 291 24.19 26.20 21.02
CA PRO A 291 24.87 25.31 21.96
C PRO A 291 25.93 26.11 22.70
N SER A 292 25.75 26.29 24.00
CA SER A 292 26.81 26.78 24.88
C SER A 292 27.92 25.74 24.90
N LYS A 293 29.04 26.06 24.23
CA LYS A 293 30.37 25.51 24.57
C LYS A 293 30.76 26.01 25.97
N PRO A 294 31.53 25.28 26.78
CA PRO A 294 32.57 24.31 26.40
C PRO A 294 32.25 22.84 26.67
#